data_AF-A0A9E4FC78-F1
#
_entry.id   AF-A0A9E4FC78-F1
#
_cell.length_a   1.000
_cell.length_b   1.000
_cell.length_c   1.000
_cell.angle_alpha   90.00
_cell.angle_beta   90.00
_cell.angle_gamma   90.00
#
_symmetry.space_group_name_H-M   'P 1'
#
loop_
_entity.id
_entity.type
_entity.pdbx_description
1 polymer ?
#
loop_
_entity_poly.entity_id
_entity_poly.type
_entity_poly.pdbx_seq_one_letter_code
_entity_poly.pdbx_strand_id
1 'polypeptide(L)'
;MSSEVWWASQDFWRKCAIFVTAFMFLVLILLTFHSLAAITAGQDRVPAYSVINHRIDYVFDEDRNMKVPVIGEEAPLFGEVLTEEEARALVDLGKLTVQAKNCMNCHTLLGNGAYYAPDLTKAWLDPGWGNEQARELLMTMFLKDPKTNARTYGTNRRMPDLGVTDEEVRGIIAFLKWMSAVDTNGFPQGFEPLPQGGA
;
A
#
# COMPACT_ATOMS: atom_id res chain seq x y z
N MET A 1 -36.61 39.79 -35.18
CA MET A 1 -36.14 38.46 -34.74
C MET A 1 -34.70 38.63 -34.30
N SER A 2 -34.42 38.53 -33.00
CA SER A 2 -33.04 38.55 -32.52
C SER A 2 -32.35 37.28 -33.01
N SER A 3 -31.31 37.44 -33.83
CA SER A 3 -30.42 36.33 -34.20
C SER A 3 -29.89 35.69 -32.91
N GLU A 4 -30.19 34.42 -32.71
CA GLU A 4 -29.65 33.67 -31.58
C GLU A 4 -28.12 33.79 -31.59
N VAL A 5 -27.53 34.14 -30.44
CA VAL A 5 -26.07 34.32 -30.37
C VAL A 5 -25.42 32.95 -30.51
N TRP A 6 -24.40 32.83 -31.37
CA TRP A 6 -23.83 31.53 -31.78
C TRP A 6 -23.41 30.63 -30.61
N TRP A 7 -22.88 31.21 -29.53
CA TRP A 7 -22.47 30.49 -28.32
C TRP A 7 -23.66 30.05 -27.45
N ALA A 8 -24.85 30.62 -27.64
CA ALA A 8 -26.08 30.19 -26.97
C ALA A 8 -26.81 29.09 -27.75
N SER A 9 -26.37 28.80 -28.99
CA SER A 9 -27.04 27.80 -29.83
C SER A 9 -26.86 26.37 -29.29
N GLN A 10 -27.94 25.58 -29.38
CA GLN A 10 -27.92 24.16 -29.02
C GLN A 10 -26.86 23.38 -29.81
N ASP A 11 -26.66 23.73 -31.07
CA ASP A 11 -25.71 23.08 -31.97
C ASP A 11 -24.25 23.27 -31.53
N PHE A 12 -23.90 24.47 -31.08
CA PHE A 12 -22.58 24.76 -30.53
C PHE A 12 -22.32 23.89 -29.29
N TRP A 13 -23.22 23.93 -28.30
CA TRP A 13 -23.07 23.16 -27.06
C TRP A 13 -23.07 21.65 -27.29
N ARG A 14 -23.86 21.14 -28.25
CA ARG A 14 -23.83 19.73 -28.65
C ARG A 14 -22.45 19.32 -29.18
N LYS A 15 -21.86 20.12 -30.07
CA LYS A 15 -20.51 19.86 -30.62
C LYS A 15 -19.43 19.96 -29.54
N CYS A 16 -19.51 20.97 -28.67
CA CYS A 16 -18.59 21.11 -27.54
C CYS A 16 -18.68 19.92 -26.58
N ALA A 17 -19.88 19.47 -26.22
CA ALA A 17 -20.06 18.31 -25.35
C ALA A 17 -19.44 17.04 -25.96
N ILE A 18 -19.67 16.80 -27.26
CA ILE A 18 -19.05 15.67 -27.98
C ILE A 18 -17.52 15.79 -27.96
N PHE A 19 -16.98 16.96 -28.31
CA PHE A 19 -15.54 17.18 -28.37
C PHE A 19 -14.87 17.01 -27.01
N VAL A 20 -15.37 17.68 -25.97
CA VAL A 20 -14.82 17.60 -24.61
C VAL A 20 -14.88 16.17 -24.09
N THR A 21 -16.00 15.47 -24.29
CA THR A 21 -16.16 14.08 -23.85
C THR A 21 -15.18 13.17 -24.59
N ALA A 22 -15.09 13.25 -25.92
CA ALA A 22 -14.18 12.43 -26.72
C ALA A 22 -12.71 12.72 -26.38
N PHE A 23 -12.34 13.99 -26.23
CA PHE A 23 -10.98 14.38 -25.88
C PHE A 23 -10.61 13.91 -24.46
N MET A 24 -11.47 14.14 -23.46
CA MET A 24 -11.23 13.66 -22.09
C MET A 24 -11.16 12.13 -22.04
N PHE A 25 -11.98 11.42 -22.83
CA PHE A 25 -11.91 9.96 -22.93
C PHE A 25 -10.53 9.49 -23.44
N LEU A 26 -9.99 10.13 -24.49
CA LEU A 26 -8.65 9.82 -24.99
C LEU A 26 -7.55 10.14 -23.96
N VAL A 27 -7.67 11.27 -23.24
CA VAL A 27 -6.74 11.61 -22.16
C VAL A 27 -6.75 10.54 -21.07
N LEU A 28 -7.93 10.08 -20.65
CA LEU A 28 -8.06 9.01 -19.65
C LEU A 28 -7.45 7.70 -20.12
N ILE A 29 -7.57 7.34 -21.40
CA ILE A 29 -6.91 6.16 -21.97
C ILE A 29 -5.38 6.29 -21.85
N LEU A 30 -4.81 7.42 -22.25
CA LEU A 30 -3.37 7.66 -22.19
C LEU A 30 -2.85 7.64 -20.74
N LEU A 31 -3.57 8.29 -19.83
CA LEU A 31 -3.26 8.28 -18.40
C LEU A 31 -3.36 6.89 -17.79
N THR A 32 -4.24 6.03 -18.30
CA THR A 32 -4.35 4.64 -17.85
C THR A 32 -3.08 3.87 -18.17
N PHE A 33 -2.57 3.94 -19.41
CA PHE A 33 -1.32 3.26 -19.77
C PHE A 33 -0.12 3.80 -19.00
N HIS A 34 -0.02 5.12 -18.84
CA HIS A 34 1.02 5.74 -18.03
C HIS A 34 0.97 5.25 -16.57
N SER A 35 -0.24 5.19 -15.99
CA SER A 35 -0.43 4.71 -14.61
C SER A 35 -0.07 3.23 -14.47
N LEU A 36 -0.49 2.37 -15.40
CA LEU A 36 -0.16 0.94 -15.40
C LEU A 36 1.36 0.73 -15.42
N ALA A 37 2.09 1.47 -16.25
CA ALA A 37 3.56 1.38 -16.27
C ALA A 37 4.18 1.78 -14.93
N ALA A 38 3.63 2.77 -14.24
CA ALA A 38 4.16 3.24 -12.95
C ALA A 38 3.81 2.33 -11.75
N ILE A 39 2.70 1.58 -11.80
CA ILE A 39 2.20 0.79 -10.65
C ILE A 39 2.41 -0.73 -10.80
N THR A 40 2.97 -1.19 -11.91
CA THR A 40 3.21 -2.62 -12.14
C THR A 40 4.41 -3.08 -11.31
N ALA A 41 4.28 -4.23 -10.63
CA ALA A 41 5.38 -4.83 -9.88
C ALA A 41 6.60 -5.14 -10.79
N GLY A 42 7.79 -4.89 -10.27
CA GLY A 42 9.05 -4.98 -11.01
C GLY A 42 9.45 -3.69 -11.75
N GLN A 43 8.72 -2.60 -11.57
CA GLN A 43 9.02 -1.27 -12.12
C GLN A 43 9.63 -0.36 -11.05
N ASP A 44 10.09 0.83 -11.44
CA ASP A 44 10.84 1.76 -10.59
C ASP A 44 10.17 2.07 -9.24
N ARG A 45 8.84 2.21 -9.20
CA ARG A 45 8.10 2.55 -7.97
C ARG A 45 7.58 1.35 -7.19
N VAL A 46 7.40 0.23 -7.87
CA VAL A 46 6.78 -0.96 -7.29
C VAL A 46 7.75 -2.11 -7.50
N PRO A 47 8.54 -2.48 -6.48
CA PRO A 47 9.54 -3.53 -6.63
C PRO A 47 8.91 -4.88 -6.95
N ALA A 48 9.73 -5.79 -7.48
CA ALA A 48 9.36 -7.19 -7.67
C ALA A 48 8.94 -7.84 -6.34
N TYR A 49 8.19 -8.94 -6.40
CA TYR A 49 7.63 -9.55 -5.19
C TYR A 49 8.72 -10.13 -4.29
N SER A 50 9.83 -10.60 -4.86
CA SER A 50 11.01 -11.13 -4.16
C SER A 50 11.69 -10.11 -3.23
N VAL A 51 11.32 -8.83 -3.27
CA VAL A 51 11.79 -7.82 -2.32
C VAL A 51 11.49 -8.20 -0.87
N ILE A 52 10.50 -9.06 -0.61
CA ILE A 52 10.23 -9.59 0.73
C ILE A 52 11.36 -10.46 1.28
N ASN A 53 12.35 -10.85 0.47
CA ASN A 53 13.58 -11.49 0.92
C ASN A 53 14.62 -10.51 1.45
N HIS A 54 14.38 -9.20 1.35
CA HIS A 54 15.32 -8.17 1.74
C HIS A 54 14.80 -7.36 2.94
N ARG A 55 15.73 -6.70 3.63
CA ARG A 55 15.39 -5.65 4.59
C ARG A 55 14.80 -4.46 3.84
N ILE A 56 13.81 -3.83 4.46
CA ILE A 56 13.14 -2.65 3.93
C ILE A 56 13.27 -1.54 4.95
N ASP A 57 13.92 -0.47 4.56
CA ASP A 57 14.09 0.76 5.32
C ASP A 57 13.25 1.89 4.71
N TYR A 58 13.03 2.97 5.47
CA TYR A 58 12.30 4.15 5.00
C TYR A 58 13.00 5.43 5.47
N VAL A 59 13.93 5.89 4.65
CA VAL A 59 14.89 6.95 5.03
C VAL A 59 14.54 8.25 4.33
N PHE A 60 14.94 9.37 4.91
CA PHE A 60 14.77 10.67 4.29
C PHE A 60 15.76 10.83 3.13
N ASP A 61 15.24 11.17 1.96
CA ASP A 61 16.00 11.48 0.75
C ASP A 61 16.07 13.00 0.59
N GLU A 62 17.29 13.56 0.62
CA GLU A 62 17.52 15.01 0.55
C GLU A 62 17.14 15.59 -0.82
N ASP A 63 17.41 14.87 -1.90
CA ASP A 63 17.14 15.32 -3.27
C ASP A 63 15.64 15.40 -3.55
N ARG A 64 14.87 14.46 -2.99
CA ARG A 64 13.42 14.39 -3.13
C ARG A 64 12.68 15.12 -2.01
N ASN A 65 13.38 15.53 -0.95
CA ASN A 65 12.81 16.17 0.25
C ASN A 65 11.62 15.38 0.83
N MET A 66 11.75 14.05 0.89
CA MET A 66 10.72 13.13 1.37
C MET A 66 11.33 11.80 1.80
N LYS A 67 10.61 11.01 2.61
CA LYS A 67 11.04 9.65 2.93
C LYS A 67 10.78 8.70 1.76
N VAL A 68 11.73 7.80 1.49
CA VAL A 68 11.69 6.84 0.39
C VAL A 68 12.07 5.43 0.90
N PRO A 69 11.51 4.37 0.32
CA PRO A 69 11.91 3.02 0.67
C PRO A 69 13.34 2.74 0.19
N VAL A 70 14.15 2.11 1.03
CA VAL A 70 15.49 1.63 0.68
C VAL A 70 15.56 0.13 0.91
N ILE A 71 15.99 -0.60 -0.12
CA ILE A 71 16.13 -2.05 -0.07
C ILE A 71 17.53 -2.38 0.45
N GLY A 72 17.58 -3.07 1.58
CA GLY A 72 18.81 -3.43 2.27
C GLY A 72 19.31 -4.83 1.92
N GLU A 73 20.07 -5.39 2.86
CA GLU A 73 20.62 -6.75 2.75
C GLU A 73 19.55 -7.84 2.79
N GLU A 74 19.96 -9.07 2.50
CA GLU A 74 19.08 -10.24 2.55
C GLU A 74 18.58 -10.46 3.99
N ALA A 75 17.26 -10.44 4.14
CA ALA A 75 16.55 -10.65 5.40
C ALA A 75 15.25 -11.41 5.07
N PRO A 76 15.33 -12.74 4.89
CA PRO A 76 14.22 -13.55 4.42
C PRO A 76 13.06 -13.55 5.41
N LEU A 77 11.84 -13.35 4.89
CA LEU A 77 10.62 -13.38 5.70
C LEU A 77 10.40 -14.81 6.22
N PHE A 78 10.21 -14.96 7.53
CA PHE A 78 10.07 -16.26 8.20
C PHE A 78 11.27 -17.21 8.01
N GLY A 79 12.47 -16.66 7.73
CA GLY A 79 13.70 -17.43 7.59
C GLY A 79 13.82 -18.24 6.29
N GLU A 80 12.93 -18.03 5.32
CA GLU A 80 12.92 -18.73 4.04
C GLU A 80 13.11 -17.72 2.89
N VAL A 81 14.09 -17.98 2.03
CA VAL A 81 14.31 -17.20 0.80
C VAL A 81 13.39 -17.76 -0.27
N LEU A 82 12.45 -16.95 -0.76
CA LEU A 82 11.47 -17.36 -1.77
C LEU A 82 11.91 -16.97 -3.18
N THR A 83 11.58 -17.77 -4.17
CA THR A 83 11.65 -17.33 -5.59
C THR A 83 10.66 -16.20 -5.86
N GLU A 84 10.81 -15.49 -6.99
CA GLU A 84 9.84 -14.45 -7.39
C GLU A 84 8.41 -14.99 -7.50
N GLU A 85 8.24 -16.22 -7.98
CA GLU A 85 6.91 -16.85 -8.13
C GLU A 85 6.30 -17.21 -6.77
N GLU A 86 7.09 -17.78 -5.87
CA GLU A 86 6.65 -18.11 -4.51
C GLU A 86 6.36 -16.84 -3.69
N ALA A 87 7.22 -15.83 -3.80
CA ALA A 87 7.02 -14.53 -3.16
C ALA A 87 5.75 -13.87 -3.66
N ARG A 88 5.51 -13.89 -4.98
CA ARG A 88 4.28 -13.40 -5.58
C ARG A 88 3.05 -14.14 -5.06
N ALA A 89 3.09 -15.47 -5.04
CA ALA A 89 1.96 -16.27 -4.55
C ALA A 89 1.62 -15.94 -3.09
N LEU A 90 2.63 -15.77 -2.23
CA LEU A 90 2.44 -15.42 -0.83
C LEU A 90 1.90 -13.98 -0.64
N VAL A 91 2.43 -13.01 -1.40
CA VAL A 91 1.95 -11.63 -1.39
C VAL A 91 0.52 -11.53 -1.93
N ASP A 92 0.20 -12.26 -3.01
CA ASP A 92 -1.14 -12.31 -3.59
C ASP A 92 -2.15 -12.94 -2.63
N LEU A 93 -1.77 -14.00 -1.91
CA LEU A 93 -2.58 -14.56 -0.82
C LEU A 93 -2.88 -13.48 0.23
N GLY A 94 -1.85 -12.78 0.71
CA GLY A 94 -2.01 -11.70 1.68
C GLY A 94 -2.95 -10.59 1.20
N LYS A 95 -2.77 -10.14 -0.04
CA LYS A 95 -3.62 -9.13 -0.67
C LYS A 95 -5.08 -9.60 -0.73
N LEU A 96 -5.32 -10.83 -1.16
CA LEU A 96 -6.66 -11.42 -1.22
C LEU A 96 -7.27 -11.55 0.18
N THR A 97 -6.50 -11.96 1.18
CA THR A 97 -6.98 -12.04 2.57
C THR A 97 -7.35 -10.65 3.11
N VAL A 98 -6.51 -9.63 2.91
CA VAL A 98 -6.78 -8.24 3.33
C VAL A 98 -8.10 -7.74 2.72
N GLN A 99 -8.38 -8.10 1.47
CA GLN A 99 -9.64 -7.77 0.78
C GLN A 99 -10.82 -8.59 1.32
N ALA A 100 -10.67 -9.91 1.44
CA ALA A 100 -11.72 -10.82 1.89
C ALA A 100 -12.15 -10.57 3.34
N LYS A 101 -11.20 -10.21 4.21
CA LYS A 101 -11.44 -9.85 5.61
C LYS A 101 -11.79 -8.36 5.78
N ASN A 102 -11.91 -7.62 4.68
CA ASN A 102 -12.36 -6.23 4.61
C ASN A 102 -11.54 -5.27 5.51
N CYS A 103 -10.22 -5.42 5.55
CA CYS A 103 -9.35 -4.61 6.39
C CYS A 103 -9.49 -3.10 6.10
N MET A 104 -9.74 -2.71 4.84
CA MET A 104 -9.94 -1.32 4.44
C MET A 104 -11.22 -0.67 5.00
N ASN A 105 -12.14 -1.44 5.60
CA ASN A 105 -13.29 -0.89 6.31
C ASN A 105 -12.93 -0.32 7.69
N CYS A 106 -11.71 -0.57 8.17
CA CYS A 106 -11.17 0.08 9.37
C CYS A 106 -9.89 0.88 9.08
N HIS A 107 -9.06 0.39 8.18
CA HIS A 107 -7.76 0.96 7.84
C HIS A 107 -7.79 1.67 6.50
N THR A 108 -6.80 2.55 6.27
CA THR A 108 -6.43 2.95 4.92
C THR A 108 -5.26 2.10 4.40
N LEU A 109 -5.20 1.94 3.07
CA LEU A 109 -4.05 1.44 2.31
C LEU A 109 -3.80 2.41 1.18
N LEU A 110 -2.56 2.90 1.06
CA LEU A 110 -2.20 4.00 0.17
C LEU A 110 -3.12 5.22 0.37
N GLY A 111 -3.52 5.50 1.62
CA GLY A 111 -4.45 6.58 1.96
C GLY A 111 -5.91 6.35 1.59
N ASN A 112 -6.28 5.21 1.01
CA ASN A 112 -7.66 4.87 0.65
C ASN A 112 -8.25 3.87 1.65
N GLY A 113 -9.46 4.12 2.15
CA GLY A 113 -10.14 3.25 3.10
C GLY A 113 -10.86 4.03 4.21
N ALA A 114 -11.03 3.40 5.36
CA ALA A 114 -11.64 4.01 6.54
C ALA A 114 -10.60 4.52 7.54
N TYR A 115 -11.04 5.38 8.46
CA TYR A 115 -10.17 6.10 9.41
C TYR A 115 -10.38 5.67 10.87
N TYR A 116 -10.91 4.45 11.08
CA TYR A 116 -11.05 3.91 12.42
C TYR A 116 -9.69 3.51 13.00
N ALA A 117 -8.83 2.93 12.17
CA ALA A 117 -7.51 2.43 12.53
C ALA A 117 -6.41 3.07 11.65
N PRO A 118 -5.13 2.94 12.03
CA PRO A 118 -4.02 3.54 11.28
C PRO A 118 -3.87 3.02 9.85
N ASP A 119 -3.19 3.78 8.99
CA ASP A 119 -2.85 3.38 7.63
C ASP A 119 -1.87 2.19 7.62
N LEU A 120 -2.10 1.22 6.74
CA LEU A 120 -1.33 -0.02 6.67
C LEU A 120 -0.17 0.01 5.65
N THR A 121 0.01 1.10 4.90
CA THR A 121 0.98 1.19 3.79
C THR A 121 2.40 0.88 4.24
N LYS A 122 2.80 1.41 5.39
CA LYS A 122 4.12 1.18 6.00
C LYS A 122 4.02 0.37 7.30
N ALA A 123 2.96 -0.43 7.47
CA ALA A 123 2.72 -1.13 8.73
C ALA A 123 3.83 -2.12 9.10
N TRP A 124 4.54 -2.71 8.14
CA TRP A 124 5.71 -3.56 8.43
C TRP A 124 6.83 -2.78 9.16
N LEU A 125 6.87 -1.47 8.98
CA LEU A 125 7.86 -0.58 9.58
C LEU A 125 7.33 0.08 10.85
N ASP A 126 6.18 -0.31 11.40
CA ASP A 126 5.64 0.34 12.60
C ASP A 126 6.54 0.10 13.82
N PRO A 127 6.96 1.13 14.57
CA PRO A 127 7.82 0.98 15.74
C PRO A 127 7.15 0.18 16.87
N GLY A 128 5.83 0.03 16.85
CA GLY A 128 5.10 -0.86 17.75
C GLY A 128 5.53 -2.33 17.64
N TRP A 129 6.13 -2.77 16.54
CA TRP A 129 6.65 -4.12 16.38
C TRP A 129 7.95 -4.40 17.16
N GLY A 130 8.42 -3.44 17.97
CA GLY A 130 9.52 -3.64 18.91
C GLY A 130 10.88 -3.51 18.24
N ASN A 131 11.32 -4.57 17.56
CA ASN A 131 12.58 -4.59 16.80
C ASN A 131 12.45 -5.55 15.60
N GLU A 132 13.45 -5.51 14.72
CA GLU A 132 13.49 -6.31 13.50
C GLU A 132 13.28 -7.81 13.76
N GLN A 133 13.88 -8.35 14.83
CA GLN A 133 13.81 -9.78 15.17
C GLN A 133 12.46 -10.20 15.79
N ALA A 134 11.82 -9.31 16.55
CA ALA A 134 10.56 -9.59 17.23
C ALA A 134 9.33 -9.35 16.34
N ARG A 135 9.47 -8.53 15.30
CA ARG A 135 8.37 -8.04 14.47
C ARG A 135 7.48 -9.15 13.91
N GLU A 136 8.06 -10.15 13.26
CA GLU A 136 7.29 -11.23 12.64
C GLU A 136 6.43 -11.96 13.67
N LEU A 137 7.03 -12.36 14.80
CA LEU A 137 6.34 -13.03 15.90
C LEU A 137 5.20 -12.16 16.45
N LEU A 138 5.47 -10.87 16.67
CA LEU A 138 4.52 -9.93 17.22
C LEU A 138 3.35 -9.62 16.26
N MET A 139 3.62 -9.53 14.96
CA MET A 139 2.59 -9.41 13.93
C MET A 139 1.73 -10.68 13.87
N THR A 140 2.35 -11.86 13.90
CA THR A 140 1.63 -13.15 13.93
C THR A 140 0.72 -13.25 15.15
N MET A 141 1.23 -12.95 16.35
CA MET A 141 0.44 -12.97 17.58
C MET A 141 -0.74 -11.99 17.52
N PHE A 142 -0.51 -10.77 17.01
CA PHE A 142 -1.56 -9.77 16.86
C PHE A 142 -2.65 -10.20 15.86
N LEU A 143 -2.27 -10.72 14.69
CA LEU A 143 -3.25 -11.12 13.68
C LEU A 143 -4.06 -12.35 14.12
N LYS A 144 -3.44 -13.30 14.84
CA LYS A 144 -4.15 -14.48 15.37
C LYS A 144 -5.04 -14.19 16.57
N ASP A 145 -4.65 -13.29 17.46
CA ASP A 145 -5.45 -12.89 18.62
C ASP A 145 -5.32 -11.37 18.87
N PRO A 146 -6.07 -10.55 18.11
CA PRO A 146 -5.98 -9.10 18.20
C PRO A 146 -6.58 -8.55 19.51
N LYS A 147 -7.35 -9.36 20.25
CA LYS A 147 -7.97 -8.93 21.51
C LYS A 147 -6.95 -8.95 22.65
N THR A 148 -6.19 -10.05 22.76
CA THR A 148 -5.15 -10.22 23.80
C THR A 148 -3.88 -9.45 23.45
N ASN A 149 -3.53 -9.37 22.16
CA ASN A 149 -2.33 -8.68 21.69
C ASN A 149 -2.63 -7.27 21.15
N ALA A 150 -3.65 -6.61 21.69
CA ALA A 150 -4.19 -5.37 21.14
C ALA A 150 -3.16 -4.24 21.05
N ARG A 151 -3.07 -3.61 19.88
CA ARG A 151 -2.27 -2.40 19.63
C ARG A 151 -3.17 -1.19 19.42
N THR A 152 -3.40 -0.43 20.50
CA THR A 152 -4.42 0.64 20.50
C THR A 152 -3.85 2.05 20.38
N TYR A 153 -2.54 2.22 20.56
CA TYR A 153 -1.84 3.53 20.49
C TYR A 153 -2.55 4.63 21.32
N GLY A 154 -3.10 4.26 22.48
CA GLY A 154 -3.80 5.17 23.40
C GLY A 154 -5.28 5.43 23.05
N THR A 155 -5.79 4.93 21.92
CA THR A 155 -7.16 5.22 21.45
C THR A 155 -8.23 4.27 22.00
N ASN A 156 -7.84 3.19 22.68
CA ASN A 156 -8.70 2.06 23.09
C ASN A 156 -9.47 1.36 21.95
N ARG A 157 -9.25 1.75 20.68
CA ARG A 157 -9.81 1.06 19.51
C ARG A 157 -9.13 -0.30 19.36
N ARG A 158 -9.93 -1.34 19.12
CA ARG A 158 -9.43 -2.72 19.02
C ARG A 158 -9.87 -3.33 17.70
N MET A 159 -8.95 -4.07 17.08
CA MET A 159 -9.26 -4.89 15.93
C MET A 159 -10.11 -6.10 16.39
N PRO A 160 -11.23 -6.41 15.72
CA PRO A 160 -11.98 -7.61 16.00
C PRO A 160 -11.19 -8.85 15.56
N ASP A 161 -11.53 -10.00 16.11
CA ASP A 161 -11.02 -11.27 15.61
C ASP A 161 -11.72 -11.60 14.28
N LEU A 162 -10.93 -11.74 13.21
CA LEU A 162 -11.40 -12.01 11.85
C LEU A 162 -11.28 -13.48 11.45
N GLY A 163 -10.87 -14.35 12.39
CA GLY A 163 -10.66 -15.78 12.16
C GLY A 163 -9.69 -16.03 11.01
N VAL A 164 -8.53 -15.36 11.03
CA VAL A 164 -7.48 -15.56 10.02
C VAL A 164 -6.72 -16.85 10.31
N THR A 165 -6.45 -17.63 9.26
CA THR A 165 -5.66 -18.87 9.38
C THR A 165 -4.16 -18.57 9.47
N ASP A 166 -3.34 -19.55 9.85
CA ASP A 166 -1.89 -19.39 9.90
C ASP A 166 -1.27 -19.04 8.52
N GLU A 167 -1.83 -19.61 7.45
CA GLU A 167 -1.42 -19.33 6.08
C GLU A 167 -1.78 -17.90 5.67
N GLU A 168 -3.01 -17.48 5.96
CA GLU A 168 -3.50 -16.12 5.76
C GLU A 168 -2.66 -15.09 6.52
N VAL A 169 -2.26 -15.40 7.76
CA VAL A 169 -1.38 -14.53 8.56
C VAL A 169 -0.01 -14.35 7.89
N ARG A 170 0.62 -15.42 7.42
CA ARG A 170 1.89 -15.34 6.67
C ARG A 170 1.74 -14.50 5.42
N GLY A 171 0.66 -14.71 4.67
CA GLY A 171 0.33 -13.91 3.49
C GLY A 171 0.17 -12.43 3.81
N ILE A 172 -0.66 -12.08 4.81
CA ILE A 172 -0.88 -10.68 5.23
C ILE A 172 0.45 -10.01 5.55
N ILE A 173 1.31 -10.66 6.34
CA ILE A 173 2.61 -10.11 6.73
C ILE A 173 3.50 -9.90 5.49
N ALA A 174 3.55 -10.87 4.58
CA ALA A 174 4.30 -10.74 3.32
C ALA A 174 3.79 -9.57 2.47
N PHE A 175 2.47 -9.43 2.35
CA PHE A 175 1.85 -8.31 1.66
C PHE A 175 2.20 -6.97 2.31
N LEU A 176 2.12 -6.85 3.63
CA LEU A 176 2.47 -5.61 4.34
C LEU A 176 3.97 -5.29 4.25
N LYS A 177 4.84 -6.31 4.24
CA LYS A 177 6.28 -6.16 3.96
C LYS A 177 6.48 -5.60 2.56
N TRP A 178 5.92 -6.24 1.53
CA TRP A 178 5.99 -5.77 0.13
C TRP A 178 5.44 -4.36 -0.06
N MET A 179 4.26 -4.06 0.51
CA MET A 179 3.66 -2.71 0.50
C MET A 179 4.59 -1.64 1.09
N SER A 180 5.36 -2.02 2.11
CA SER A 180 6.30 -1.09 2.74
C SER A 180 7.52 -0.77 1.87
N ALA A 181 7.83 -1.62 0.87
CA ALA A 181 8.86 -1.36 -0.14
C ALA A 181 8.37 -0.51 -1.32
N VAL A 182 7.06 -0.28 -1.48
CA VAL A 182 6.53 0.54 -2.58
C VAL A 182 6.89 2.01 -2.37
N ASP A 183 7.39 2.67 -3.42
CA ASP A 183 7.64 4.11 -3.42
C ASP A 183 6.33 4.88 -3.62
N THR A 184 5.85 5.44 -2.52
CA THR A 184 4.59 6.16 -2.39
C THR A 184 4.80 7.67 -2.41
N ASN A 185 5.95 8.17 -2.90
CA ASN A 185 6.31 9.58 -2.94
C ASN A 185 6.17 10.27 -1.56
N GLY A 186 6.76 9.67 -0.53
CA GLY A 186 6.76 10.25 0.82
C GLY A 186 5.51 9.98 1.66
N PHE A 187 4.51 9.25 1.14
CA PHE A 187 3.36 8.83 1.95
C PHE A 187 3.67 7.54 2.76
N PRO A 188 3.26 7.44 4.04
CA PRO A 188 2.63 8.47 4.85
C PRO A 188 3.63 9.53 5.32
N GLN A 189 3.18 10.78 5.34
CA GLN A 189 3.96 11.93 5.77
C GLN A 189 4.19 11.88 7.29
N GLY A 190 5.42 12.20 7.74
CA GLY A 190 5.78 12.22 9.15
C GLY A 190 5.81 10.84 9.84
N PHE A 191 5.83 9.75 9.06
CA PHE A 191 5.95 8.40 9.61
C PHE A 191 7.38 8.11 10.03
N GLU A 192 7.58 7.77 11.30
CA GLU A 192 8.87 7.33 11.85
C GLU A 192 8.94 5.80 11.84
N PRO A 193 9.78 5.20 10.98
CA PRO A 193 9.88 3.75 10.90
C PRO A 193 10.58 3.19 12.13
N LEU A 194 10.28 1.93 12.42
CA LEU A 194 11.07 1.06 13.28
C LEU A 194 12.54 1.12 12.83
N PRO A 195 13.49 1.42 13.74
CA PRO A 195 14.91 1.31 13.44
C PRO A 195 15.26 -0.14 13.03
N GLN A 196 15.93 -0.31 11.90
CA GLN A 196 16.40 -1.62 11.43
C GLN A 196 17.88 -1.52 11.05
N GLY A 197 18.68 -2.52 11.43
CA GLY A 197 20.13 -2.43 11.36
C GLY A 197 20.73 -1.39 12.32
N GLY A 198 21.91 -1.67 12.89
CA GLY A 198 22.59 -0.74 13.77
C GLY A 198 23.19 0.44 13.00
N ALA A 199 22.53 1.59 13.03
CA ALA A 199 23.11 2.91 12.78
C ALA A 199 22.53 3.89 13.80
#